data_AF-A0A954RFL1-F1
#
_entry.id   AF-A0A954RFL1-F1
#
_cell.length_a   1.000
_cell.length_b   1.000
_cell.length_c   1.000
_cell.angle_alpha   90.00
_cell.angle_beta   90.00
_cell.angle_gamma   90.00
#
_symmetry.space_group_name_H-M   'P 1'
#
loop_
_entity.id
_entity.type
_entity.pdbx_description
1 polymer ?
#
loop_
_entity_poly.entity_id
_entity_poly.type
_entity_poly.pdbx_seq_one_letter_code
_entity_poly.pdbx_strand_id
1 'polypeptide(L)'
;GNSAGSSPGNGGGLHISGAGHVTIDGGTVSNNTAVEGGGLWVSGVGRLDVTGTSIFGNTATGTDANQGGGGIFNDGGIVTLSQATVSNNTAMGDGPGEGGGGIFNDGRLTINESRIISNNATNALGNGGGILNSDGGILTMNGGRISLNDAGRAGGGLENDGGSATLTDVELSNNFAGINGGGLHISGTGDVTFNQSRIRGNTADNEGGGLWNSGAGTLMVSESTVSGNQATFGGGVFQDGSGGTTTISASTISGNTASGNTGMPGGGGVMSEGGTLNVTTSTISGNNSSGAGGGLLVLGGTATIASSTIANNMAGGNGGGVRVDGGTATATNTIIATNTATGSGPDISGTLNSGDYNLIGNTSGATITGTTGNNVTGVDPMLGPLTDNGGPTRTHALLTGSPAIDAGTNAGLSTDQRGVPRPQGNDFDIGAFETGMGGVEFDADDGNPGDANDGEGDEFVITYDPSTDEFVITINGVEADRVEAGSENSITINGSNDRDTITLIDTSNSDERFFLFGRGGRDTINVIQTAPDSSTTADGGADNDTINLGDPQPGSGSLNDLQGTVTVNGGSNGTGTRQLRTGEGSVSPSDP
;
A
#
# COMPACT_ATOMS: atom_id res chain seq x y z
N GLY A 1 23.31 6.64 35.97
CA GLY A 1 24.24 7.51 35.27
C GLY A 1 25.64 7.23 35.71
N ASN A 2 26.42 6.68 34.79
CA ASN A 2 27.86 6.56 34.84
C ASN A 2 28.45 7.56 33.85
N SER A 3 29.71 7.96 34.04
CA SER A 3 30.47 8.75 33.07
C SER A 3 31.73 7.99 32.71
N ALA A 4 31.80 7.53 31.46
CA ALA A 4 33.02 6.97 30.89
C ALA A 4 33.94 8.13 30.46
N GLY A 5 35.14 8.18 31.04
CA GLY A 5 36.17 9.16 30.73
C GLY A 5 37.06 8.74 29.56
N SER A 6 38.38 8.94 29.66
CA SER A 6 39.32 8.62 28.57
C SER A 6 39.45 7.11 28.28
N SER A 7 40.05 6.82 27.11
CA SER A 7 40.06 5.58 26.32
C SER A 7 39.84 4.23 27.06
N PRO A 8 38.95 3.34 26.55
CA PRO A 8 38.26 3.49 25.27
C PRO A 8 37.14 4.53 25.32
N GLY A 9 36.59 4.83 26.51
CA GLY A 9 35.63 5.93 26.69
C GLY A 9 34.22 5.68 26.19
N ASN A 10 33.88 4.43 25.83
CA ASN A 10 32.62 4.06 25.17
C ASN A 10 31.71 3.24 26.08
N GLY A 11 30.39 3.29 25.87
CA GLY A 11 29.43 2.41 26.55
C GLY A 11 29.21 2.76 28.01
N GLY A 12 28.69 3.97 28.28
CA GLY A 12 28.62 4.52 29.64
C GLY A 12 27.85 3.62 30.62
N GLY A 13 26.79 2.97 30.17
CA GLY A 13 26.08 1.93 30.92
C GLY A 13 26.78 0.57 30.83
N LEU A 14 27.01 0.08 29.61
CA LEU A 14 27.63 -1.22 29.33
C LEU A 14 28.44 -1.17 28.03
N HIS A 15 29.58 -1.87 28.05
CA HIS A 15 30.49 -2.01 26.91
C HIS A 15 30.78 -3.49 26.64
N ILE A 16 30.54 -3.97 25.41
CA ILE A 16 30.86 -5.34 24.96
C ILE A 16 32.08 -5.31 24.04
N SER A 17 33.28 -5.51 24.61
CA SER A 17 34.57 -5.30 23.94
C SER A 17 35.07 -6.48 23.08
N GLY A 18 34.35 -7.59 23.06
CA GLY A 18 34.73 -8.80 22.32
C GLY A 18 33.53 -9.68 22.01
N ALA A 19 33.76 -10.98 21.74
CA ALA A 19 32.71 -11.91 21.28
C ALA A 19 31.66 -12.31 22.34
N GLY A 20 31.48 -11.49 23.37
CA GLY A 20 30.48 -11.71 24.41
C GLY A 20 29.06 -11.58 23.85
N HIS A 21 28.17 -12.43 24.34
CA HIS A 21 26.74 -12.31 24.14
C HIS A 21 26.11 -11.85 25.45
N VAL A 22 25.46 -10.68 25.42
CA VAL A 22 24.73 -10.12 26.57
C VAL A 22 23.25 -10.10 26.26
N THR A 23 22.46 -10.50 27.26
CA THR A 23 21.00 -10.33 27.26
C THR A 23 20.61 -9.39 28.38
N ILE A 24 19.79 -8.39 28.06
CA ILE A 24 19.14 -7.50 29.01
C ILE A 24 17.63 -7.73 28.91
N ASP A 25 17.02 -8.19 29.99
CA ASP A 25 15.58 -8.43 30.07
C ASP A 25 14.94 -7.51 31.13
N GLY A 26 14.17 -6.54 30.66
CA GLY A 26 13.58 -5.45 31.44
C GLY A 26 14.59 -4.41 31.92
N GLY A 27 14.15 -3.58 32.88
CA GLY A 27 15.00 -2.60 33.55
C GLY A 27 15.30 -1.33 32.74
N THR A 28 16.34 -0.60 33.15
CA THR A 28 16.67 0.72 32.63
C THR A 28 18.17 0.93 32.41
N VAL A 29 18.54 1.55 31.28
CA VAL A 29 19.88 2.09 31.03
C VAL A 29 19.74 3.60 30.87
N SER A 30 20.10 4.36 31.90
CA SER A 30 19.74 5.79 31.91
C SER A 30 20.78 6.76 32.43
N ASN A 31 20.77 7.95 31.85
CA ASN A 31 21.55 9.11 32.26
C ASN A 31 23.06 8.86 32.27
N ASN A 32 23.54 8.05 31.32
CA ASN A 32 24.95 7.74 31.17
C ASN A 32 25.61 8.66 30.14
N THR A 33 26.90 8.89 30.29
CA THR A 33 27.68 9.71 29.36
C THR A 33 28.93 8.97 28.94
N ALA A 34 29.21 8.95 27.65
CA ALA A 34 30.39 8.34 27.06
C ALA A 34 30.80 9.12 25.80
N VAL A 35 31.99 8.84 25.25
CA VAL A 35 32.40 9.36 23.95
C VAL A 35 31.46 8.84 22.87
N GLU A 36 31.26 7.51 22.82
CA GLU A 36 30.33 6.84 21.91
C GLU A 36 29.43 5.90 22.71
N GLY A 37 28.22 5.64 22.23
CA GLY A 37 27.34 4.67 22.88
C GLY A 37 27.02 5.09 24.31
N GLY A 38 26.42 6.28 24.48
CA GLY A 38 26.21 6.91 25.79
C GLY A 38 25.65 5.93 26.81
N GLY A 39 24.66 5.12 26.39
CA GLY A 39 24.14 3.98 27.14
C GLY A 39 24.91 2.68 26.91
N LEU A 40 24.80 2.12 25.71
CA LEU A 40 25.27 0.78 25.37
C LEU A 40 26.23 0.82 24.18
N TRP A 41 27.28 0.01 24.22
CA TRP A 41 28.24 -0.12 23.12
C TRP A 41 28.55 -1.58 22.81
N VAL A 42 28.56 -1.94 21.53
CA VAL A 42 28.74 -3.33 21.04
C VAL A 42 29.80 -3.37 19.94
N SER A 43 30.86 -4.17 20.14
CA SER A 43 31.91 -4.39 19.13
C SER A 43 31.46 -5.26 17.95
N GLY A 44 32.26 -5.26 16.88
CA GLY A 44 32.01 -6.02 15.64
C GLY A 44 31.85 -7.53 15.76
N VAL A 45 32.25 -8.11 16.89
CA VAL A 45 32.07 -9.55 17.18
C VAL A 45 31.11 -9.80 18.33
N GLY A 46 30.60 -8.74 18.95
CA GLY A 46 29.70 -8.79 20.09
C GLY A 46 28.24 -9.00 19.68
N ARG A 47 27.46 -9.53 20.62
CA ARG A 47 26.01 -9.67 20.49
C ARG A 47 25.30 -9.09 21.70
N LEU A 48 24.25 -8.30 21.43
CA LEU A 48 23.38 -7.72 22.44
C LEU A 48 21.92 -8.01 22.10
N ASP A 49 21.20 -8.65 23.03
CA ASP A 49 19.75 -8.82 22.94
C ASP A 49 19.10 -8.05 24.10
N VAL A 50 18.18 -7.13 23.77
CA VAL A 50 17.48 -6.26 24.73
C VAL A 50 15.98 -6.48 24.61
N THR A 51 15.32 -6.88 25.70
CA THR A 51 13.88 -7.11 25.75
C THR A 51 13.24 -6.25 26.83
N GLY A 52 12.18 -5.49 26.52
CA GLY A 52 11.41 -4.74 27.53
C GLY A 52 12.17 -3.65 28.30
N THR A 53 13.38 -3.29 27.89
CA THR A 53 14.24 -2.32 28.59
C THR A 53 14.00 -0.90 28.10
N SER A 54 14.06 0.06 29.04
CA SER A 54 14.08 1.50 28.71
C SER A 54 15.50 2.05 28.71
N ILE A 55 15.94 2.59 27.57
CA ILE A 55 17.26 3.19 27.36
C ILE A 55 17.06 4.69 27.15
N PHE A 56 17.33 5.51 28.16
CA PHE A 56 16.96 6.93 28.08
C PHE A 56 17.89 7.94 28.76
N GLY A 57 17.89 9.17 28.26
CA GLY A 57 18.68 10.27 28.85
C GLY A 57 20.18 10.07 28.71
N ASN A 58 20.64 9.17 27.84
CA ASN A 58 22.06 8.90 27.67
C ASN A 58 22.67 9.83 26.62
N THR A 59 23.97 10.11 26.76
CA THR A 59 24.66 11.12 25.96
C THR A 59 25.97 10.56 25.41
N ALA A 60 26.11 10.61 24.08
CA ALA A 60 27.39 10.47 23.39
C ALA A 60 27.99 11.86 23.15
N THR A 61 29.25 12.07 23.57
CA THR A 61 29.92 13.38 23.55
C THR A 61 31.07 13.48 22.57
N GLY A 62 31.41 12.39 21.87
CA GLY A 62 32.45 12.42 20.85
C GLY A 62 32.05 13.32 19.68
N THR A 63 33.06 13.79 18.95
CA THR A 63 32.94 14.80 17.89
C THR A 63 33.19 14.22 16.50
N ASP A 64 33.72 13.01 16.41
CA ASP A 64 33.97 12.36 15.12
C ASP A 64 32.68 11.73 14.57
N ALA A 65 32.61 11.56 13.25
CA ALA A 65 31.43 11.03 12.55
C ALA A 65 30.95 9.67 13.09
N ASN A 66 31.88 8.85 13.56
CA ASN A 66 31.63 7.52 14.12
C ASN A 66 31.50 7.53 15.65
N GLN A 67 31.22 8.67 16.28
CA GLN A 67 31.14 8.79 17.74
C GLN A 67 29.73 9.08 18.28
N GLY A 68 28.70 8.71 17.51
CA GLY A 68 27.30 8.93 17.86
C GLY A 68 26.69 7.90 18.82
N GLY A 69 25.41 7.59 18.61
CA GLY A 69 24.71 6.53 19.36
C GLY A 69 24.44 6.92 20.81
N GLY A 70 23.68 7.99 21.05
CA GLY A 70 23.42 8.47 22.42
C GLY A 70 22.91 7.37 23.34
N GLY A 71 21.97 6.55 22.85
CA GLY A 71 21.47 5.37 23.55
C GLY A 71 22.32 4.12 23.29
N ILE A 72 22.49 3.76 22.03
CA ILE A 72 23.16 2.53 21.60
C ILE A 72 24.13 2.82 20.46
N PHE A 73 25.32 2.25 20.54
CA PHE A 73 26.30 2.23 19.44
C PHE A 73 26.63 0.79 19.06
N ASN A 74 26.36 0.41 17.82
CA ASN A 74 26.68 -0.89 17.26
C ASN A 74 27.82 -0.77 16.24
N ASP A 75 29.03 -1.12 16.66
CA ASP A 75 30.28 -1.02 15.89
C ASP A 75 30.51 -2.28 15.04
N GLY A 76 29.56 -2.61 14.16
CA GLY A 76 29.62 -3.83 13.32
C GLY A 76 29.07 -5.10 13.98
N GLY A 77 28.60 -5.03 15.23
CA GLY A 77 28.10 -6.19 15.98
C GLY A 77 26.66 -6.58 15.62
N ILE A 78 26.07 -7.45 16.45
CA ILE A 78 24.66 -7.85 16.32
C ILE A 78 23.85 -7.32 17.50
N VAL A 79 22.86 -6.48 17.22
CA VAL A 79 21.93 -5.94 18.21
C VAL A 79 20.49 -6.35 17.88
N THR A 80 19.79 -6.92 18.85
CA THR A 80 18.34 -7.18 18.77
C THR A 80 17.63 -6.39 19.87
N LEU A 81 16.65 -5.58 19.49
CA LEU A 81 15.73 -4.90 20.40
C LEU A 81 14.34 -5.52 20.26
N SER A 82 13.67 -5.83 21.36
CA SER A 82 12.32 -6.38 21.38
C SER A 82 11.49 -5.72 22.47
N GLN A 83 10.40 -5.04 22.10
CA GLN A 83 9.56 -4.28 23.04
C GLN A 83 10.38 -3.28 23.90
N ALA A 84 11.51 -2.80 23.38
CA ALA A 84 12.38 -1.86 24.07
C ALA A 84 11.94 -0.41 23.78
N THR A 85 12.34 0.52 24.64
CA THR A 85 12.16 1.95 24.38
C THR A 85 13.50 2.66 24.44
N VAL A 86 13.95 3.23 23.33
CA VAL A 86 15.14 4.10 23.24
C VAL A 86 14.65 5.53 23.12
N SER A 87 14.81 6.33 24.18
CA SER A 87 14.21 7.68 24.19
C SER A 87 15.04 8.75 24.87
N ASN A 88 14.88 10.01 24.45
CA ASN A 88 15.57 11.15 25.09
C ASN A 88 17.10 10.96 25.16
N ASN A 89 17.69 10.24 24.22
CA ASN A 89 19.14 10.12 24.13
C ASN A 89 19.69 11.18 23.18
N THR A 90 20.97 11.50 23.35
CA THR A 90 21.60 12.62 22.66
C THR A 90 22.97 12.24 22.10
N ALA A 91 23.22 12.59 20.84
CA ALA A 91 24.56 12.67 20.26
C ALA A 91 24.92 14.17 20.08
N MET A 92 26.05 14.59 20.66
CA MET A 92 26.38 16.01 20.90
C MET A 92 27.50 16.61 20.05
N GLY A 93 28.23 15.83 19.28
CA GLY A 93 29.41 16.28 18.56
C GLY A 93 29.11 16.98 17.23
N ASP A 94 30.12 17.69 16.73
CA ASP A 94 30.06 18.62 15.60
C ASP A 94 30.63 18.06 14.29
N GLY A 95 30.91 16.75 14.23
CA GLY A 95 31.47 16.10 13.06
C GLY A 95 30.48 15.94 11.90
N PRO A 96 30.91 16.11 10.64
CA PRO A 96 30.09 15.73 9.50
C PRO A 96 29.87 14.21 9.49
N GLY A 97 28.61 13.78 9.32
CA GLY A 97 28.25 12.36 9.37
C GLY A 97 28.01 11.81 10.77
N GLU A 98 28.15 12.63 11.81
CA GLU A 98 27.75 12.23 13.16
C GLU A 98 26.23 12.09 13.27
N GLY A 99 25.76 11.14 14.08
CA GLY A 99 24.34 10.99 14.30
C GLY A 99 23.91 9.77 15.09
N GLY A 100 22.64 9.39 14.91
CA GLY A 100 22.07 8.29 15.66
C GLY A 100 21.80 8.70 17.11
N GLY A 101 21.13 9.84 17.31
CA GLY A 101 20.87 10.39 18.64
C GLY A 101 20.31 9.34 19.61
N GLY A 102 19.48 8.43 19.08
CA GLY A 102 19.10 7.19 19.76
C GLY A 102 20.10 6.06 19.51
N ILE A 103 20.25 5.65 18.25
CA ILE A 103 21.03 4.48 17.84
C ILE A 103 21.94 4.82 16.67
N PHE A 104 23.22 4.46 16.80
CA PHE A 104 24.15 4.37 15.67
C PHE A 104 24.36 2.88 15.32
N ASN A 105 24.26 2.54 14.04
CA ASN A 105 24.40 1.17 13.55
C ASN A 105 25.33 1.05 12.34
N ASP A 106 26.45 0.36 12.55
CA ASP A 106 27.41 -0.08 11.53
C ASP A 106 27.44 -1.61 11.36
N GLY A 107 26.52 -2.30 12.06
CA GLY A 107 26.40 -3.76 12.04
C GLY A 107 24.99 -4.21 11.71
N ARG A 108 24.56 -5.32 12.32
CA ARG A 108 23.21 -5.84 12.15
C ARG A 108 22.32 -5.42 13.32
N LEU A 109 21.34 -4.57 13.04
CA LEU A 109 20.33 -4.11 14.00
C LEU A 109 18.96 -4.68 13.63
N THR A 110 18.38 -5.45 14.55
CA THR A 110 17.00 -5.94 14.45
C THR A 110 16.16 -5.29 15.54
N ILE A 111 15.04 -4.68 15.16
CA ILE A 111 14.13 -3.99 16.06
C ILE A 111 12.73 -4.59 15.90
N ASN A 112 12.19 -5.19 16.95
CA ASN A 112 10.85 -5.75 16.95
C ASN A 112 9.98 -5.00 17.96
N GLU A 113 8.84 -4.47 17.52
CA GLU A 113 7.81 -3.86 18.37
C GLU A 113 8.36 -2.81 19.37
N SER A 114 9.45 -2.12 19.00
CA SER A 114 10.17 -1.22 19.88
C SER A 114 9.92 0.24 19.50
N ARG A 115 10.27 1.15 20.42
CA ARG A 115 9.98 2.58 20.33
C ARG A 115 11.28 3.38 20.35
N ILE A 116 11.57 4.12 19.27
CA ILE A 116 12.71 5.03 19.16
C ILE A 116 12.19 6.46 19.15
N ILE A 117 12.19 7.12 20.31
CA ILE A 117 11.36 8.32 20.52
C ILE A 117 12.11 9.47 21.16
N SER A 118 11.96 10.69 20.63
CA SER A 118 12.49 11.91 21.26
C SER A 118 14.00 11.88 21.45
N ASN A 119 14.73 11.19 20.57
CA ASN A 119 16.18 11.25 20.55
C ASN A 119 16.65 12.41 19.68
N ASN A 120 17.86 12.90 19.96
CA ASN A 120 18.34 14.15 19.39
C ASN A 120 19.79 14.04 18.91
N ALA A 121 20.04 14.37 17.66
CA ALA A 121 21.37 14.67 17.13
C ALA A 121 21.53 16.20 17.07
N THR A 122 22.08 16.79 18.15
CA THR A 122 21.81 18.19 18.53
C THR A 122 22.49 19.26 17.69
N ASN A 123 23.45 18.89 16.85
CA ASN A 123 24.27 19.86 16.12
C ASN A 123 23.80 20.06 14.69
N ALA A 124 24.17 21.19 14.08
CA ALA A 124 23.76 21.57 12.73
C ALA A 124 24.18 20.58 11.62
N LEU A 125 25.10 19.65 11.94
CA LEU A 125 25.53 18.58 11.04
C LEU A 125 25.00 17.19 11.46
N GLY A 126 24.25 17.12 12.56
CA GLY A 126 23.75 15.88 13.15
C GLY A 126 22.72 15.20 12.25
N ASN A 127 22.86 13.88 12.13
CA ASN A 127 22.03 13.03 11.29
C ASN A 127 21.31 11.97 12.11
N GLY A 128 20.24 11.38 11.58
CA GLY A 128 19.64 10.20 12.19
C GLY A 128 19.21 10.46 13.63
N GLY A 129 18.34 11.44 13.86
CA GLY A 129 17.95 11.86 15.21
C GLY A 129 17.52 10.68 16.07
N GLY A 130 16.73 9.78 15.48
CA GLY A 130 16.41 8.46 16.04
C GLY A 130 17.53 7.45 15.78
N ILE A 131 17.76 7.14 14.50
CA ILE A 131 18.70 6.11 14.06
C ILE A 131 19.59 6.65 12.95
N LEU A 132 20.89 6.38 13.03
CA LEU A 132 21.81 6.45 11.89
C LEU A 132 22.26 5.03 11.56
N ASN A 133 21.95 4.61 10.33
CA ASN A 133 22.41 3.35 9.75
C ASN A 133 23.52 3.66 8.74
N SER A 134 24.77 3.37 9.10
CA SER A 134 25.97 3.73 8.34
C SER A 134 26.28 2.73 7.22
N ASP A 135 27.38 2.98 6.51
CA ASP A 135 27.81 2.16 5.37
C ASP A 135 28.16 0.73 5.82
N GLY A 136 27.45 -0.26 5.28
CA GLY A 136 27.52 -1.66 5.74
C GLY A 136 26.56 -2.02 6.88
N GLY A 137 25.87 -1.03 7.44
CA GLY A 137 24.79 -1.22 8.41
C GLY A 137 23.56 -1.89 7.79
N ILE A 138 23.04 -2.92 8.46
CA ILE A 138 21.81 -3.62 8.10
C ILE A 138 20.78 -3.40 9.20
N LEU A 139 19.74 -2.62 8.90
CA LEU A 139 18.60 -2.39 9.77
C LEU A 139 17.39 -3.21 9.31
N THR A 140 16.81 -3.98 10.23
CA THR A 140 15.49 -4.59 10.04
C THR A 140 14.59 -4.18 11.19
N MET A 141 13.45 -3.55 10.88
CA MET A 141 12.45 -3.18 11.86
C MET A 141 11.09 -3.78 11.51
N ASN A 142 10.51 -4.53 12.46
CA ASN A 142 9.19 -5.15 12.34
C ASN A 142 8.29 -4.62 13.45
N GLY A 143 7.26 -3.86 13.08
CA GLY A 143 6.39 -3.20 14.05
C GLY A 143 7.09 -2.04 14.77
N GLY A 144 6.32 -1.34 15.60
CA GLY A 144 6.82 -0.29 16.47
C GLY A 144 6.87 1.09 15.81
N ARG A 145 7.65 2.01 16.41
CA ARG A 145 7.60 3.44 16.04
C ARG A 145 8.94 4.15 16.18
N ILE A 146 9.27 4.95 15.18
CA ILE A 146 10.35 5.96 15.19
C ILE A 146 9.70 7.34 15.17
N SER A 147 9.80 8.11 16.25
CA SER A 147 9.07 9.38 16.31
C SER A 147 9.62 10.48 17.19
N LEU A 148 9.21 11.71 16.91
CA LEU A 148 9.56 12.87 17.74
C LEU A 148 11.08 13.06 17.85
N ASN A 149 11.84 12.41 16.97
CA ASN A 149 13.29 12.53 16.96
C ASN A 149 13.69 13.75 16.13
N ASP A 150 14.83 14.32 16.51
CA ASP A 150 15.32 15.59 16.00
C ASP A 150 16.76 15.43 15.49
N ALA A 151 17.00 15.90 14.27
CA ALA A 151 18.33 15.98 13.68
C ALA A 151 18.57 17.40 13.16
N GLY A 152 19.71 17.99 13.50
CA GLY A 152 20.04 19.33 13.00
C GLY A 152 20.25 19.40 11.48
N ARG A 153 20.60 18.29 10.82
CA ARG A 153 20.80 18.23 9.36
C ARG A 153 19.80 17.32 8.66
N ALA A 154 19.92 16.01 8.84
CA ALA A 154 19.26 15.04 7.97
C ALA A 154 18.71 13.82 8.72
N GLY A 155 17.63 13.25 8.20
CA GLY A 155 17.09 11.99 8.72
C GLY A 155 16.60 12.15 10.16
N GLY A 156 15.60 13.01 10.38
CA GLY A 156 15.10 13.29 11.73
C GLY A 156 14.74 12.02 12.48
N GLY A 157 14.04 11.10 11.81
CA GLY A 157 13.79 9.76 12.32
C GLY A 157 14.95 8.79 12.02
N LEU A 158 15.29 8.65 10.74
CA LEU A 158 16.29 7.71 10.24
C LEU A 158 17.18 8.38 9.18
N GLU A 159 18.50 8.28 9.35
CA GLU A 159 19.48 8.46 8.27
C GLU A 159 19.95 7.07 7.84
N ASN A 160 19.92 6.80 6.54
CA ASN A 160 20.53 5.62 5.95
C ASN A 160 21.65 6.04 4.99
N ASP A 161 22.89 5.98 5.48
CA ASP A 161 24.08 6.45 4.78
C ASP A 161 24.84 5.26 4.18
N GLY A 162 24.52 4.91 2.93
CA GLY A 162 25.11 3.75 2.24
C GLY A 162 24.66 2.37 2.74
N GLY A 163 24.04 2.27 3.92
CA GLY A 163 23.50 1.03 4.48
C GLY A 163 22.22 0.51 3.80
N SER A 164 21.67 -0.57 4.36
CA SER A 164 20.36 -1.13 3.97
C SER A 164 19.37 -1.13 5.13
N ALA A 165 18.13 -0.73 4.87
CA ALA A 165 17.04 -0.77 5.85
C ALA A 165 15.76 -1.39 5.28
N THR A 166 15.15 -2.29 6.05
CA THR A 166 13.80 -2.81 5.78
C THR A 166 12.89 -2.52 6.97
N LEU A 167 11.81 -1.80 6.73
CA LEU A 167 10.83 -1.38 7.73
C LEU A 167 9.46 -1.94 7.34
N THR A 168 8.94 -2.86 8.16
CA THR A 168 7.63 -3.51 7.95
C THR A 168 6.69 -3.18 9.11
N ASP A 169 5.48 -2.71 8.81
CA ASP A 169 4.49 -2.29 9.81
C ASP A 169 5.05 -1.25 10.82
N VAL A 170 5.86 -0.31 10.31
CA VAL A 170 6.49 0.71 11.15
C VAL A 170 5.75 2.03 11.06
N GLU A 171 5.61 2.69 12.20
CA GLU A 171 5.23 4.10 12.23
C GLU A 171 6.47 5.02 12.30
N LEU A 172 6.74 5.74 11.21
CA LEU A 172 7.75 6.80 11.15
C LEU A 172 7.04 8.16 11.21
N SER A 173 7.05 8.84 12.37
CA SER A 173 6.19 10.02 12.52
C SER A 173 6.67 11.15 13.41
N ASN A 174 6.27 12.37 13.06
CA ASN A 174 6.56 13.58 13.82
C ASN A 174 8.05 13.78 14.10
N ASN A 175 8.91 13.31 13.20
CA ASN A 175 10.33 13.56 13.28
C ASN A 175 10.68 14.87 12.56
N PHE A 176 11.77 15.50 12.97
CA PHE A 176 12.21 16.79 12.47
C PHE A 176 13.65 16.72 11.97
N ALA A 177 13.90 17.29 10.79
CA ALA A 177 15.24 17.53 10.27
C ALA A 177 15.40 19.00 9.90
N GLY A 178 16.48 19.64 10.37
CA GLY A 178 16.78 21.03 10.07
C GLY A 178 17.15 21.31 8.60
N ILE A 179 17.34 20.28 7.77
CA ILE A 179 17.57 20.41 6.33
C ILE A 179 16.71 19.41 5.56
N ASN A 180 17.09 18.13 5.49
CA ASN A 180 16.47 17.18 4.56
C ASN A 180 15.98 15.90 5.25
N GLY A 181 14.88 15.32 4.75
CA GLY A 181 14.42 14.01 5.20
C GLY A 181 13.92 14.01 6.64
N GLY A 182 12.77 14.66 6.87
CA GLY A 182 12.21 14.80 8.22
C GLY A 182 11.97 13.44 8.87
N GLY A 183 11.40 12.51 8.12
CA GLY A 183 11.27 11.11 8.50
C GLY A 183 12.54 10.31 8.18
N LEU A 184 12.84 10.17 6.89
CA LEU A 184 13.97 9.42 6.36
C LEU A 184 14.81 10.29 5.42
N HIS A 185 16.12 10.16 5.52
CA HIS A 185 17.07 10.59 4.51
C HIS A 185 17.98 9.44 4.09
N ILE A 186 18.10 9.19 2.79
CA ILE A 186 19.00 8.19 2.21
C ILE A 186 20.19 8.90 1.58
N SER A 187 21.39 8.69 2.11
CA SER A 187 22.64 9.19 1.52
C SER A 187 23.32 8.11 0.66
N GLY A 188 24.00 8.56 -0.41
CA GLY A 188 24.79 7.68 -1.28
C GLY A 188 23.97 6.55 -1.91
N THR A 189 24.56 5.36 -1.99
CA THR A 189 23.96 4.17 -2.62
C THR A 189 23.03 3.38 -1.68
N GLY A 190 22.51 4.02 -0.63
CA GLY A 190 21.67 3.36 0.36
C GLY A 190 20.39 2.77 -0.23
N ASP A 191 19.90 1.69 0.37
CA ASP A 191 18.67 1.00 -0.02
C ASP A 191 17.69 0.94 1.16
N VAL A 192 16.51 1.52 0.98
CA VAL A 192 15.46 1.50 2.01
C VAL A 192 14.14 1.02 1.44
N THR A 193 13.56 0.03 2.12
CA THR A 193 12.23 -0.50 1.84
C THR A 193 11.29 -0.23 3.01
N PHE A 194 10.14 0.38 2.72
CA PHE A 194 8.96 0.39 3.57
C PHE A 194 7.90 -0.55 3.02
N ASN A 195 7.38 -1.41 3.88
CA ASN A 195 6.23 -2.25 3.59
C ASN A 195 5.16 -2.05 4.68
N GLN A 196 3.89 -1.90 4.29
CA GLN A 196 2.77 -1.80 5.23
C GLN A 196 2.95 -0.73 6.33
N SER A 197 3.66 0.35 6.01
CA SER A 197 4.16 1.31 6.99
C SER A 197 3.43 2.65 6.91
N ARG A 198 3.52 3.45 7.98
CA ARG A 198 2.92 4.78 8.08
C ARG A 198 3.98 5.85 8.31
N ILE A 199 4.19 6.71 7.31
CA ILE A 199 5.15 7.82 7.32
C ILE A 199 4.35 9.12 7.45
N ARG A 200 4.25 9.70 8.66
CA ARG A 200 3.32 10.81 8.88
C ARG A 200 3.77 11.95 9.78
N GLY A 201 3.36 13.17 9.44
CA GLY A 201 3.60 14.35 10.27
C GLY A 201 5.08 14.72 10.42
N ASN A 202 5.97 14.17 9.59
CA ASN A 202 7.39 14.49 9.63
C ASN A 202 7.64 15.83 8.95
N THR A 203 8.67 16.54 9.39
CA THR A 203 8.99 17.89 8.91
C THR A 203 10.47 17.99 8.58
N ALA A 204 10.78 18.51 7.40
CA ALA A 204 12.11 18.96 7.01
C ALA A 204 12.06 20.44 6.67
N ASP A 205 13.06 21.23 7.04
CA ASP A 205 13.04 22.66 6.69
C ASP A 205 13.23 22.90 5.18
N ASN A 206 13.93 21.99 4.47
CA ASN A 206 14.25 22.14 3.06
C ASN A 206 13.58 21.08 2.18
N GLU A 207 14.05 19.82 2.17
CA GLU A 207 13.59 18.82 1.20
C GLU A 207 13.09 17.53 1.86
N GLY A 208 12.05 16.90 1.29
CA GLY A 208 11.62 15.56 1.68
C GLY A 208 11.07 15.53 3.10
N GLY A 209 9.93 16.15 3.33
CA GLY A 209 9.34 16.24 4.66
C GLY A 209 9.13 14.87 5.30
N GLY A 210 8.62 13.93 4.50
CA GLY A 210 8.53 12.51 4.87
C GLY A 210 9.83 11.78 4.53
N LEU A 211 10.10 11.64 3.24
CA LEU A 211 11.16 10.79 2.69
C LEU A 211 12.03 11.58 1.72
N TRP A 212 13.36 11.44 1.86
CA TRP A 212 14.33 12.00 0.93
C TRP A 212 15.23 10.89 0.40
N ASN A 213 15.35 10.80 -0.93
CA ASN A 213 16.19 9.81 -1.62
C ASN A 213 17.26 10.50 -2.47
N SER A 214 18.52 10.10 -2.31
CA SER A 214 19.64 10.69 -3.06
C SER A 214 19.65 10.31 -4.55
N GLY A 215 20.46 11.02 -5.33
CA GLY A 215 20.75 10.70 -6.72
C GLY A 215 21.47 9.37 -6.98
N ALA A 216 21.78 8.57 -5.96
CA ALA A 216 22.30 7.21 -6.11
C ALA A 216 21.53 6.17 -5.25
N GLY A 217 20.52 6.60 -4.49
CA GLY A 217 19.80 5.77 -3.55
C GLY A 217 18.62 5.01 -4.18
N THR A 218 18.19 3.95 -3.49
CA THR A 218 16.99 3.19 -3.83
C THR A 218 15.98 3.30 -2.69
N LEU A 219 14.78 3.76 -3.02
CA LEU A 219 13.66 3.87 -2.09
C LEU A 219 12.47 3.07 -2.64
N MET A 220 11.99 2.11 -1.87
CA MET A 220 10.77 1.37 -2.16
C MET A 220 9.72 1.62 -1.07
N VAL A 221 8.52 2.02 -1.48
CA VAL A 221 7.37 2.26 -0.62
C VAL A 221 6.22 1.43 -1.14
N SER A 222 5.94 0.31 -0.46
CA SER A 222 4.87 -0.62 -0.84
C SER A 222 3.81 -0.70 0.25
N GLU A 223 2.54 -0.75 -0.16
CA GLU A 223 1.41 -0.97 0.75
C GLU A 223 1.38 0.03 1.92
N SER A 224 1.92 1.23 1.71
CA SER A 224 2.25 2.17 2.78
C SER A 224 1.54 3.51 2.61
N THR A 225 1.40 4.25 3.71
CA THR A 225 0.82 5.59 3.71
C THR A 225 1.88 6.65 4.03
N VAL A 226 2.08 7.60 3.13
CA VAL A 226 2.90 8.81 3.34
C VAL A 226 1.97 10.01 3.46
N SER A 227 1.78 10.56 4.66
CA SER A 227 0.76 11.58 4.89
C SER A 227 1.08 12.70 5.86
N GLY A 228 0.61 13.91 5.56
CA GLY A 228 0.73 15.05 6.49
C GLY A 228 2.17 15.49 6.73
N ASN A 229 3.11 15.13 5.85
CA ASN A 229 4.50 15.54 5.96
C ASN A 229 4.72 16.91 5.31
N GLN A 230 5.73 17.64 5.78
CA GLN A 230 5.93 19.05 5.45
C GLN A 230 7.39 19.36 5.11
N ALA A 231 7.62 20.07 4.01
CA ALA A 231 8.93 20.63 3.66
C ALA A 231 8.81 21.86 2.76
N THR A 232 9.92 22.51 2.42
CA THR A 232 9.93 23.52 1.35
C THR A 232 9.72 22.86 -0.01
N PHE A 233 10.39 21.73 -0.26
CA PHE A 233 10.36 20.97 -1.51
C PHE A 233 10.08 19.49 -1.23
N GLY A 234 9.15 18.87 -1.96
CA GLY A 234 8.81 17.46 -1.75
C GLY A 234 8.21 17.22 -0.36
N GLY A 235 6.98 17.68 -0.13
CA GLY A 235 6.34 17.57 1.19
C GLY A 235 6.27 16.12 1.69
N GLY A 236 5.82 15.21 0.83
CA GLY A 236 5.81 13.77 1.11
C GLY A 236 7.14 13.10 0.80
N VAL A 237 7.51 13.09 -0.48
CA VAL A 237 8.72 12.44 -1.00
C VAL A 237 9.51 13.41 -1.87
N PHE A 238 10.82 13.45 -1.66
CA PHE A 238 11.77 14.13 -2.53
C PHE A 238 12.79 13.14 -3.07
N GLN A 239 13.06 13.21 -4.37
CA GLN A 239 14.10 12.44 -5.01
C GLN A 239 15.07 13.37 -5.74
N ASP A 240 16.32 13.33 -5.29
CA ASP A 240 17.43 14.14 -5.78
C ASP A 240 18.08 13.52 -7.02
N GLY A 241 18.64 14.38 -7.89
CA GLY A 241 19.65 14.04 -8.88
C GLY A 241 19.28 12.98 -9.94
N SER A 242 20.24 12.64 -10.81
CA SER A 242 19.98 11.94 -12.08
C SER A 242 20.10 10.41 -12.08
N GLY A 243 20.30 9.74 -10.93
CA GLY A 243 20.53 8.28 -10.89
C GLY A 243 19.75 7.47 -9.85
N GLY A 244 19.07 8.11 -8.90
CA GLY A 244 18.32 7.42 -7.84
C GLY A 244 17.05 6.78 -8.38
N THR A 245 16.55 5.77 -7.68
CA THR A 245 15.27 5.12 -7.98
C THR A 245 14.32 5.22 -6.80
N THR A 246 13.11 5.73 -7.05
CA THR A 246 12.00 5.71 -6.11
C THR A 246 10.84 4.93 -6.70
N THR A 247 10.38 3.90 -5.99
CA THR A 247 9.21 3.09 -6.39
C THR A 247 8.13 3.19 -5.32
N ILE A 248 6.92 3.53 -5.74
CA ILE A 248 5.72 3.63 -4.92
C ILE A 248 4.67 2.68 -5.51
N SER A 249 4.27 1.67 -4.74
CA SER A 249 3.33 0.62 -5.16
C SER A 249 2.25 0.38 -4.13
N ALA A 250 1.00 0.14 -4.56
CA ALA A 250 -0.11 -0.16 -3.66
C ALA A 250 -0.26 0.82 -2.47
N SER A 251 0.12 2.08 -2.66
CA SER A 251 0.37 3.03 -1.56
C SER A 251 -0.48 4.30 -1.67
N THR A 252 -0.63 5.00 -0.54
CA THR A 252 -1.31 6.29 -0.47
C THR A 252 -0.35 7.40 -0.10
N ILE A 253 -0.24 8.43 -0.95
CA ILE A 253 0.47 9.68 -0.64
C ILE A 253 -0.56 10.78 -0.49
N SER A 254 -0.80 11.27 0.73
CA SER A 254 -1.92 12.18 0.98
C SER A 254 -1.70 13.29 1.99
N GLY A 255 -2.25 14.47 1.75
CA GLY A 255 -2.23 15.57 2.71
C GLY A 255 -0.82 16.10 3.01
N ASN A 256 0.17 15.80 2.18
CA ASN A 256 1.52 16.33 2.35
C ASN A 256 1.57 17.77 1.80
N THR A 257 2.40 18.61 2.42
CA THR A 257 2.48 20.03 2.09
C THR A 257 3.90 20.43 1.75
N ALA A 258 4.08 21.02 0.57
CA ALA A 258 5.27 21.75 0.21
C ALA A 258 4.99 23.25 0.30
N SER A 259 5.70 23.94 1.19
CA SER A 259 5.54 25.38 1.33
C SER A 259 6.05 26.13 0.12
N GLY A 260 6.93 25.53 -0.70
CA GLY A 260 7.53 26.14 -1.88
C GLY A 260 8.29 27.44 -1.58
N ASN A 261 8.94 27.98 -2.60
CA ASN A 261 9.36 29.38 -2.59
C ASN A 261 8.66 30.09 -3.74
N THR A 262 8.36 31.38 -3.60
CA THR A 262 7.74 32.16 -4.68
C THR A 262 8.58 32.07 -5.95
N GLY A 263 8.05 31.46 -7.01
CA GLY A 263 8.75 31.26 -8.29
C GLY A 263 9.61 30.00 -8.41
N MET A 264 9.67 29.16 -7.37
CA MET A 264 10.27 27.82 -7.45
C MET A 264 9.19 26.75 -7.25
N PRO A 265 9.14 25.72 -8.10
CA PRO A 265 8.23 24.58 -7.93
C PRO A 265 8.44 23.89 -6.58
N GLY A 266 7.40 23.28 -5.99
CA GLY A 266 7.53 22.58 -4.70
C GLY A 266 6.58 21.41 -4.65
N GLY A 267 6.97 20.24 -5.13
CA GLY A 267 6.06 19.09 -5.22
C GLY A 267 5.39 18.77 -3.88
N GLY A 268 4.06 18.88 -3.79
CA GLY A 268 3.34 18.70 -2.52
C GLY A 268 3.41 17.26 -2.02
N GLY A 269 2.97 16.33 -2.88
CA GLY A 269 3.09 14.89 -2.64
C GLY A 269 4.50 14.39 -2.92
N VAL A 270 4.90 14.42 -4.18
CA VAL A 270 6.19 13.91 -4.67
C VAL A 270 6.89 14.95 -5.53
N MET A 271 8.20 15.10 -5.35
CA MET A 271 9.07 15.90 -6.19
C MET A 271 10.25 15.05 -6.68
N SER A 272 10.50 15.07 -7.99
CA SER A 272 11.61 14.36 -8.65
C SER A 272 12.44 15.36 -9.45
N GLU A 273 13.72 15.50 -9.10
CA GLU A 273 14.68 16.35 -9.81
C GLU A 273 15.48 15.59 -10.89
N GLY A 274 15.43 14.27 -10.91
CA GLY A 274 16.08 13.42 -11.91
C GLY A 274 15.77 11.95 -11.71
N GLY A 275 16.61 11.02 -12.16
CA GLY A 275 16.50 9.58 -11.84
C GLY A 275 15.22 8.91 -12.35
N THR A 276 14.79 7.86 -11.65
CA THR A 276 13.60 7.07 -12.00
C THR A 276 12.58 7.08 -10.87
N LEU A 277 11.38 7.57 -11.17
CA LEU A 277 10.21 7.48 -10.31
C LEU A 277 9.20 6.52 -10.92
N ASN A 278 8.82 5.47 -10.18
CA ASN A 278 7.76 4.55 -10.57
C ASN A 278 6.60 4.66 -9.57
N VAL A 279 5.40 4.95 -10.07
CA VAL A 279 4.18 4.99 -9.28
C VAL A 279 3.19 4.01 -9.90
N THR A 280 2.82 2.98 -9.15
CA THR A 280 1.94 1.90 -9.64
C THR A 280 0.85 1.60 -8.63
N THR A 281 -0.38 1.32 -9.08
CA THR A 281 -1.49 0.90 -8.20
C THR A 281 -1.64 1.78 -6.96
N SER A 282 -1.44 3.09 -7.10
CA SER A 282 -1.30 3.99 -5.95
C SER A 282 -2.22 5.20 -6.05
N THR A 283 -2.57 5.74 -4.88
CA THR A 283 -3.41 6.93 -4.75
C THR A 283 -2.59 8.11 -4.25
N ILE A 284 -2.48 9.18 -5.04
CA ILE A 284 -1.85 10.45 -4.66
C ILE A 284 -2.95 11.50 -4.53
N SER A 285 -3.31 11.87 -3.30
CA SER A 285 -4.52 12.69 -3.09
C SER A 285 -4.45 13.72 -1.97
N GLY A 286 -5.04 14.89 -2.20
CA GLY A 286 -5.11 15.93 -1.18
C GLY A 286 -3.77 16.56 -0.81
N ASN A 287 -2.73 16.41 -1.64
CA ASN A 287 -1.44 17.04 -1.40
C ASN A 287 -1.46 18.49 -1.87
N ASN A 288 -0.69 19.33 -1.19
CA ASN A 288 -0.70 20.78 -1.41
C ASN A 288 0.69 21.33 -1.68
N SER A 289 0.80 22.15 -2.71
CA SER A 289 1.99 22.95 -3.00
C SER A 289 1.60 24.43 -3.06
N SER A 290 2.35 25.31 -2.39
CA SER A 290 2.21 26.74 -2.69
C SER A 290 2.78 27.10 -4.08
N GLY A 291 3.70 26.27 -4.59
CA GLY A 291 4.30 26.36 -5.91
C GLY A 291 3.56 25.49 -6.92
N ALA A 292 4.31 24.73 -7.72
CA ALA A 292 3.77 23.84 -8.76
C ALA A 292 3.86 22.36 -8.37
N GLY A 293 3.00 21.53 -8.96
CA GLY A 293 2.97 20.08 -8.74
C GLY A 293 2.36 19.70 -7.40
N GLY A 294 1.06 19.91 -7.22
CA GLY A 294 0.38 19.60 -5.96
C GLY A 294 0.52 18.12 -5.60
N GLY A 295 0.20 17.22 -6.54
CA GLY A 295 0.41 15.78 -6.40
C GLY A 295 1.85 15.38 -6.71
N LEU A 296 2.27 15.59 -7.96
CA LEU A 296 3.58 15.21 -8.47
C LEU A 296 4.24 16.36 -9.25
N LEU A 297 5.52 16.57 -9.00
CA LEU A 297 6.40 17.45 -9.76
C LEU A 297 7.58 16.67 -10.34
N VAL A 298 7.79 16.76 -11.66
CA VAL A 298 8.89 16.11 -12.38
C VAL A 298 9.72 17.18 -13.08
N LEU A 299 10.86 17.55 -12.49
CA LEU A 299 11.81 18.53 -13.05
C LEU A 299 12.88 17.88 -13.95
N GLY A 300 13.16 16.60 -13.73
CA GLY A 300 14.13 15.84 -14.51
C GLY A 300 13.83 14.34 -14.46
N GLY A 301 14.65 13.55 -15.15
CA GLY A 301 14.53 12.09 -15.10
C GLY A 301 13.27 11.54 -15.77
N THR A 302 12.86 10.35 -15.34
CA THR A 302 11.70 9.62 -15.88
C THR A 302 10.72 9.27 -14.77
N ALA A 303 9.47 9.69 -14.91
CA ALA A 303 8.36 9.24 -14.09
C ALA A 303 7.47 8.29 -14.91
N THR A 304 7.24 7.08 -14.41
CA THR A 304 6.27 6.13 -14.95
C THR A 304 5.12 5.98 -13.96
N ILE A 305 3.90 6.23 -14.42
CA ILE A 305 2.68 6.19 -13.62
C ILE A 305 1.75 5.17 -14.27
N ALA A 306 1.38 4.12 -13.56
CA ALA A 306 0.50 3.10 -14.10
C ALA A 306 -0.62 2.76 -13.12
N SER A 307 -1.84 2.59 -13.63
CA SER A 307 -2.94 2.09 -12.80
C SER A 307 -3.09 2.86 -11.49
N SER A 308 -2.99 4.18 -11.53
CA SER A 308 -2.90 5.01 -10.33
C SER A 308 -3.95 6.12 -10.36
N THR A 309 -4.28 6.68 -9.20
CA THR A 309 -5.25 7.76 -9.07
C THR A 309 -4.57 9.00 -8.46
N ILE A 310 -4.47 10.09 -9.23
CA ILE A 310 -3.93 11.38 -8.82
C ILE A 310 -5.09 12.39 -8.77
N ALA A 311 -5.62 12.64 -7.58
CA ALA A 311 -6.87 13.36 -7.39
C ALA A 311 -6.85 14.37 -6.25
N ASN A 312 -7.69 15.40 -6.29
CA ASN A 312 -7.86 16.38 -5.21
C ASN A 312 -6.57 17.06 -4.73
N ASN A 313 -5.51 17.11 -5.54
CA ASN A 313 -4.28 17.81 -5.19
C ASN A 313 -4.37 19.29 -5.58
N MET A 314 -3.64 20.15 -4.87
CA MET A 314 -3.68 21.60 -5.04
C MET A 314 -2.30 22.20 -5.28
N ALA A 315 -2.21 23.10 -6.26
CA ALA A 315 -1.02 23.91 -6.52
C ALA A 315 -1.35 25.41 -6.54
N GLY A 316 -0.57 26.23 -5.84
CA GLY A 316 -0.61 27.70 -5.96
C GLY A 316 -0.06 28.23 -7.30
N GLY A 317 0.67 27.38 -8.01
CA GLY A 317 1.20 27.60 -9.36
C GLY A 317 0.47 26.73 -10.38
N ASN A 318 1.24 25.96 -11.15
CA ASN A 318 0.73 25.11 -12.23
C ASN A 318 0.75 23.62 -11.85
N GLY A 319 -0.09 22.80 -12.49
CA GLY A 319 -0.05 21.35 -12.30
C GLY A 319 -0.53 20.95 -10.91
N GLY A 320 -1.83 21.11 -10.62
CA GLY A 320 -2.40 20.66 -9.36
C GLY A 320 -2.19 19.17 -9.14
N GLY A 321 -2.48 18.36 -10.16
CA GLY A 321 -2.18 16.93 -10.17
C GLY A 321 -0.71 16.68 -10.48
N VAL A 322 -0.30 16.90 -11.73
CA VAL A 322 1.05 16.65 -12.24
C VAL A 322 1.63 17.88 -12.93
N ARG A 323 2.86 18.26 -12.56
CA ARG A 323 3.67 19.23 -13.31
C ARG A 323 4.90 18.54 -13.88
N VAL A 324 5.09 18.66 -15.19
CA VAL A 324 6.30 18.18 -15.90
C VAL A 324 7.07 19.38 -16.44
N ASP A 325 8.33 19.52 -16.03
CA ASP A 325 9.18 20.66 -16.37
C ASP A 325 10.67 20.29 -16.48
N GLY A 326 11.03 19.58 -17.55
CA GLY A 326 12.40 19.18 -17.87
C GLY A 326 12.63 17.67 -17.91
N GLY A 327 11.87 16.90 -17.13
CA GLY A 327 11.83 15.43 -17.18
C GLY A 327 10.78 14.87 -18.15
N THR A 328 10.58 13.55 -18.09
CA THR A 328 9.49 12.86 -18.80
C THR A 328 8.52 12.25 -17.79
N ALA A 329 7.22 12.33 -18.08
CA ALA A 329 6.21 11.59 -17.35
C ALA A 329 5.38 10.77 -18.34
N THR A 330 5.25 9.48 -18.06
CA THR A 330 4.44 8.54 -18.83
C THR A 330 3.33 7.97 -17.97
N ALA A 331 2.10 7.98 -18.48
CA ALA A 331 0.92 7.47 -17.78
C ALA A 331 0.17 6.42 -18.60
N THR A 332 -0.27 5.33 -17.98
CA THR A 332 -1.18 4.30 -18.54
C THR A 332 -2.21 3.89 -17.50
N ASN A 333 -3.45 3.62 -17.88
CA ASN A 333 -4.53 3.24 -16.94
C ASN A 333 -4.65 4.18 -15.73
N THR A 334 -4.34 5.47 -15.88
CA THR A 334 -4.21 6.38 -14.74
C THR A 334 -5.31 7.43 -14.76
N ILE A 335 -5.91 7.67 -13.60
CA ILE A 335 -6.83 8.80 -13.39
C ILE A 335 -6.01 10.01 -12.92
N ILE A 336 -6.10 11.12 -13.64
CA ILE A 336 -5.56 12.42 -13.24
C ILE A 336 -6.67 13.45 -13.38
N ALA A 337 -7.41 13.68 -12.29
CA ALA A 337 -8.65 14.44 -12.32
C ALA A 337 -8.95 15.09 -10.96
N THR A 338 -9.87 16.05 -10.90
CA THR A 338 -10.32 16.74 -9.67
C THR A 338 -9.24 17.56 -8.95
N ASN A 339 -8.08 17.76 -9.59
CA ASN A 339 -7.01 18.57 -9.02
C ASN A 339 -7.26 20.07 -9.29
N THR A 340 -6.61 20.93 -8.52
CA THR A 340 -6.78 22.38 -8.62
C THR A 340 -5.43 23.09 -8.74
N ALA A 341 -5.38 24.13 -9.58
CA ALA A 341 -4.23 24.99 -9.73
C ALA A 341 -4.70 26.43 -9.86
N THR A 342 -4.13 27.36 -9.09
CA THR A 342 -4.46 28.80 -9.24
C THR A 342 -3.78 29.44 -10.44
N GLY A 343 -2.69 28.85 -10.94
CA GLY A 343 -2.06 29.21 -12.21
C GLY A 343 -2.78 28.59 -13.41
N SER A 344 -2.26 27.47 -13.92
CA SER A 344 -2.78 26.76 -15.08
C SER A 344 -2.53 25.26 -14.99
N GLY A 345 -3.27 24.44 -15.76
CA GLY A 345 -3.11 22.99 -15.70
C GLY A 345 -3.54 22.42 -14.36
N PRO A 346 -4.84 22.48 -14.00
CA PRO A 346 -5.32 21.92 -12.74
C PRO A 346 -4.95 20.44 -12.61
N ASP A 347 -5.20 19.61 -13.61
CA ASP A 347 -4.77 18.21 -13.57
C ASP A 347 -3.35 18.03 -14.06
N ILE A 348 -3.00 18.57 -15.22
CA ILE A 348 -1.65 18.44 -15.79
C ILE A 348 -1.16 19.79 -16.33
N SER A 349 0.09 20.12 -16.04
CA SER A 349 0.82 21.20 -16.71
C SER A 349 2.13 20.69 -17.29
N GLY A 350 2.38 21.00 -18.57
CA GLY A 350 3.53 20.47 -19.32
C GLY A 350 3.17 19.28 -20.19
N THR A 351 4.17 18.49 -20.59
CA THR A 351 3.97 17.38 -21.52
C THR A 351 3.82 16.05 -20.77
N LEU A 352 2.68 15.38 -20.96
CA LEU A 352 2.47 14.00 -20.52
C LEU A 352 2.55 13.09 -21.74
N ASN A 353 3.40 12.07 -21.68
CA ASN A 353 3.45 11.02 -22.68
C ASN A 353 2.45 9.91 -22.30
N SER A 354 1.31 9.84 -22.98
CA SER A 354 0.31 8.82 -22.75
C SER A 354 0.76 7.47 -23.30
N GLY A 355 0.72 6.44 -22.47
CA GLY A 355 0.74 5.03 -22.85
C GLY A 355 -0.67 4.45 -23.03
N ASP A 356 -1.65 5.33 -23.29
CA ASP A 356 -3.08 5.05 -23.55
C ASP A 356 -3.92 4.70 -22.31
N TYR A 357 -5.25 4.66 -22.47
CA TYR A 357 -6.24 4.30 -21.45
C TYR A 357 -6.18 5.14 -20.16
N ASN A 358 -5.83 6.42 -20.27
CA ASN A 358 -5.85 7.33 -19.13
C ASN A 358 -7.18 8.08 -19.04
N LEU A 359 -7.62 8.41 -17.83
CA LEU A 359 -8.71 9.35 -17.60
C LEU A 359 -8.15 10.69 -17.11
N ILE A 360 -8.27 11.73 -17.93
CA ILE A 360 -7.80 13.09 -17.60
C ILE A 360 -8.98 14.04 -17.53
N GLY A 361 -9.31 14.49 -16.31
CA GLY A 361 -10.49 15.33 -16.06
C GLY A 361 -10.44 16.66 -16.81
N ASN A 362 -9.29 17.33 -16.81
CA ASN A 362 -9.06 18.62 -17.43
C ASN A 362 -7.70 18.67 -18.14
N THR A 363 -7.74 18.80 -19.46
CA THR A 363 -6.54 18.81 -20.32
C THR A 363 -5.97 20.20 -20.56
N SER A 364 -6.61 21.26 -20.05
CA SER A 364 -6.12 22.64 -20.22
C SER A 364 -4.73 22.81 -19.62
N GLY A 365 -3.78 23.36 -20.36
CA GLY A 365 -2.39 23.54 -19.91
C GLY A 365 -1.48 22.31 -20.07
N ALA A 366 -2.05 21.17 -20.49
CA ALA A 366 -1.31 19.96 -20.81
C ALA A 366 -1.04 19.85 -22.31
N THR A 367 0.12 19.31 -22.66
CA THR A 367 0.36 18.70 -23.99
C THR A 367 0.36 17.19 -23.80
N ILE A 368 -0.63 16.50 -24.36
CA ILE A 368 -0.72 15.04 -24.26
C ILE A 368 -0.15 14.45 -25.56
N THR A 369 0.91 13.66 -25.44
CA THR A 369 1.59 12.98 -26.56
C THR A 369 1.50 11.47 -26.39
N GLY A 370 2.16 10.69 -27.25
CA GLY A 370 2.14 9.23 -27.20
C GLY A 370 0.88 8.63 -27.83
N THR A 371 0.43 7.50 -27.30
CA THR A 371 -0.82 6.84 -27.74
C THR A 371 -1.96 7.37 -26.90
N THR A 372 -2.99 7.91 -27.56
CA THR A 372 -4.11 8.59 -26.88
C THR A 372 -5.48 8.13 -27.36
N GLY A 373 -5.55 7.02 -28.11
CA GLY A 373 -6.76 6.59 -28.82
C GLY A 373 -7.90 6.22 -27.89
N ASN A 374 -7.56 5.72 -26.70
CA ASN A 374 -8.50 5.24 -25.68
C ASN A 374 -8.44 6.10 -24.40
N ASN A 375 -7.80 7.28 -24.46
CA ASN A 375 -7.87 8.20 -23.33
C ASN A 375 -9.27 8.76 -23.19
N VAL A 376 -9.79 8.73 -21.96
CA VAL A 376 -11.02 9.40 -21.56
C VAL A 376 -10.66 10.80 -21.08
N THR A 377 -11.22 11.86 -21.68
CA THR A 377 -10.84 13.24 -21.33
C THR A 377 -12.04 14.17 -21.17
N GLY A 378 -11.91 15.18 -20.31
CA GLY A 378 -12.93 16.22 -20.17
C GLY A 378 -14.20 15.79 -19.45
N VAL A 379 -14.15 14.69 -18.69
CA VAL A 379 -15.28 14.13 -17.94
C VAL A 379 -14.93 13.98 -16.46
N ASP A 380 -15.97 13.97 -15.62
CA ASP A 380 -15.82 13.66 -14.19
C ASP A 380 -15.49 12.16 -14.02
N PRO A 381 -14.40 11.80 -13.32
CA PRO A 381 -14.09 10.41 -13.02
C PRO A 381 -15.09 9.74 -12.06
N MET A 382 -15.98 10.49 -11.41
CA MET A 382 -16.96 9.99 -10.44
C MET A 382 -16.27 9.19 -9.32
N LEU A 383 -15.30 9.83 -8.65
CA LEU A 383 -14.57 9.23 -7.54
C LEU A 383 -15.35 9.40 -6.22
N GLY A 384 -15.37 8.34 -5.41
CA GLY A 384 -15.73 8.42 -4.00
C GLY A 384 -14.68 9.20 -3.17
N PRO A 385 -14.96 9.51 -1.90
CA PRO A 385 -14.00 10.17 -1.03
C PRO A 385 -12.74 9.29 -0.79
N LEU A 386 -11.62 9.91 -0.39
CA LEU A 386 -10.43 9.17 0.06
C LEU A 386 -10.72 8.53 1.42
N THR A 387 -11.08 7.25 1.40
CA THR A 387 -11.45 6.50 2.60
C THR A 387 -10.82 5.12 2.59
N ASP A 388 -11.00 4.40 3.68
CA ASP A 388 -10.70 2.97 3.71
C ASP A 388 -11.78 2.24 2.91
N ASN A 389 -11.41 1.69 1.75
CA ASN A 389 -12.27 0.87 0.91
C ASN A 389 -11.78 -0.60 0.90
N GLY A 390 -11.10 -1.02 1.97
CA GLY A 390 -10.39 -2.29 2.05
C GLY A 390 -8.94 -2.20 1.57
N GLY A 391 -8.18 -3.26 1.82
CA GLY A 391 -6.76 -3.35 1.49
C GLY A 391 -5.83 -2.66 2.50
N PRO A 392 -4.54 -2.48 2.18
CA PRO A 392 -3.56 -1.98 3.13
C PRO A 392 -3.61 -0.46 3.34
N THR A 393 -4.18 0.29 2.39
CA THR A 393 -4.14 1.76 2.38
C THR A 393 -5.41 2.38 1.78
N ARG A 394 -5.67 3.66 2.09
CA ARG A 394 -6.89 4.37 1.64
C ARG A 394 -6.87 4.65 0.14
N THR A 395 -8.01 4.48 -0.52
CA THR A 395 -8.20 4.67 -1.97
C THR A 395 -9.38 5.60 -2.28
N HIS A 396 -9.49 6.02 -3.54
CA HIS A 396 -10.73 6.55 -4.09
C HIS A 396 -11.46 5.42 -4.83
N ALA A 397 -12.60 4.98 -4.31
CA ALA A 397 -13.46 4.04 -5.04
C ALA A 397 -14.04 4.70 -6.31
N LEU A 398 -14.30 3.90 -7.35
CA LEU A 398 -15.09 4.35 -8.49
C LEU A 398 -16.57 4.26 -8.10
N LEU A 399 -17.33 5.34 -8.30
CA LEU A 399 -18.78 5.31 -8.07
C LEU A 399 -19.50 4.66 -9.26
N THR A 400 -20.68 4.12 -9.03
CA THR A 400 -21.53 3.52 -10.06
C THR A 400 -21.70 4.46 -11.26
N GLY A 401 -21.45 3.96 -12.46
CA GLY A 401 -21.50 4.72 -13.71
C GLY A 401 -20.24 5.54 -14.01
N SER A 402 -19.17 5.39 -13.22
CA SER A 402 -17.88 6.02 -13.50
C SER A 402 -17.38 5.64 -14.90
N PRO A 403 -16.90 6.63 -15.68
CA PRO A 403 -16.32 6.36 -17.01
C PRO A 403 -14.93 5.70 -16.94
N ALA A 404 -14.43 5.38 -15.74
CA ALA A 404 -13.21 4.61 -15.54
C ALA A 404 -13.46 3.09 -15.42
N ILE A 405 -14.72 2.68 -15.20
CA ILE A 405 -15.10 1.26 -15.06
C ILE A 405 -15.01 0.57 -16.43
N ASP A 406 -14.35 -0.60 -16.47
CA ASP A 406 -14.11 -1.42 -17.67
C ASP A 406 -13.48 -0.63 -18.85
N ALA A 407 -12.76 0.45 -18.55
CA ALA A 407 -12.25 1.40 -19.54
C ALA A 407 -10.72 1.35 -19.70
N GLY A 408 -10.06 0.43 -19.01
CA GLY A 408 -8.63 0.23 -18.98
C GLY A 408 -8.13 -0.82 -19.96
N THR A 409 -6.90 -1.28 -19.73
CA THR A 409 -6.30 -2.40 -20.47
C THR A 409 -5.37 -3.24 -19.60
N ASN A 410 -4.95 -4.41 -20.08
CA ASN A 410 -3.96 -5.22 -19.36
C ASN A 410 -2.58 -4.54 -19.36
N ALA A 411 -2.27 -3.86 -18.27
CA ALA A 411 -0.98 -3.19 -18.05
C ALA A 411 0.07 -4.08 -17.36
N GLY A 412 -0.15 -5.40 -17.27
CA GLY A 412 0.76 -6.35 -16.61
C GLY A 412 0.68 -6.33 -15.07
N LEU A 413 -0.39 -5.77 -14.51
CA LEU A 413 -0.65 -5.71 -13.07
C LEU A 413 -1.79 -6.69 -12.74
N SER A 414 -1.57 -7.57 -11.76
CA SER A 414 -2.52 -8.63 -11.40
C SER A 414 -3.56 -8.21 -10.36
N THR A 415 -3.32 -7.12 -9.64
CA THR A 415 -4.23 -6.62 -8.58
C THR A 415 -4.27 -5.09 -8.55
N ASP A 416 -5.32 -4.53 -7.95
CA ASP A 416 -5.42 -3.11 -7.62
C ASP A 416 -4.67 -2.74 -6.32
N GLN A 417 -4.80 -1.50 -5.86
CA GLN A 417 -4.16 -1.01 -4.63
C GLN A 417 -4.55 -1.81 -3.37
N ARG A 418 -5.73 -2.44 -3.38
CA ARG A 418 -6.30 -3.17 -2.24
C ARG A 418 -5.91 -4.64 -2.25
N GLY A 419 -5.34 -5.11 -3.35
CA GLY A 419 -5.08 -6.53 -3.60
C GLY A 419 -6.22 -7.25 -4.32
N VAL A 420 -7.23 -6.52 -4.82
CA VAL A 420 -8.32 -7.12 -5.61
C VAL A 420 -7.80 -7.53 -6.99
N PRO A 421 -8.03 -8.77 -7.46
CA PRO A 421 -7.54 -9.23 -8.76
C PRO A 421 -8.06 -8.40 -9.93
N ARG A 422 -7.26 -8.30 -10.99
CA ARG A 422 -7.63 -7.56 -12.20
C ARG A 422 -7.68 -8.46 -13.46
N PRO A 423 -8.64 -8.24 -14.36
CA PRO A 423 -9.79 -7.35 -14.20
C PRO A 423 -10.86 -7.95 -13.27
N GLN A 424 -11.74 -7.10 -12.74
CA GLN A 424 -13.07 -7.53 -12.29
C GLN A 424 -14.09 -7.03 -13.32
N GLY A 425 -15.08 -7.84 -13.67
CA GLY A 425 -16.02 -7.48 -14.74
C GLY A 425 -15.49 -7.80 -16.14
N ASN A 426 -15.79 -6.92 -17.10
CA ASN A 426 -15.54 -7.18 -18.53
C ASN A 426 -14.12 -6.79 -18.96
N ASP A 427 -13.54 -5.75 -18.35
CA ASP A 427 -12.19 -5.26 -18.66
C ASP A 427 -11.56 -4.62 -17.41
N PHE A 428 -10.31 -4.16 -17.53
CA PHE A 428 -9.61 -3.51 -16.42
C PHE A 428 -10.22 -2.14 -16.12
N ASP A 429 -10.25 -1.74 -14.85
CA ASP A 429 -10.58 -0.35 -14.52
C ASP A 429 -9.37 0.58 -14.68
N ILE A 430 -9.64 1.83 -15.09
CA ILE A 430 -8.65 2.91 -15.04
C ILE A 430 -8.50 3.35 -13.57
N GLY A 431 -7.26 3.49 -13.10
CA GLY A 431 -6.94 4.04 -11.79
C GLY A 431 -6.41 3.00 -10.81
N ALA A 432 -6.35 3.39 -9.53
CA ALA A 432 -5.80 2.56 -8.43
C ALA A 432 -6.79 1.55 -7.85
N PHE A 433 -8.06 1.61 -8.25
CA PHE A 433 -9.15 0.83 -7.70
C PHE A 433 -9.77 -0.03 -8.80
N GLU A 434 -10.03 -1.29 -8.51
CA GLU A 434 -10.82 -2.18 -9.37
C GLU A 434 -12.21 -2.36 -8.78
N THR A 435 -13.24 -1.89 -9.47
CA THR A 435 -14.61 -2.09 -9.06
C THR A 435 -14.88 -3.57 -9.04
N GLY A 436 -15.22 -4.11 -7.87
CA GLY A 436 -15.69 -5.49 -7.81
C GLY A 436 -16.89 -5.66 -8.73
N MET A 437 -17.13 -6.87 -9.22
CA MET A 437 -18.46 -7.18 -9.74
C MET A 437 -19.43 -6.80 -8.63
N GLY A 438 -20.27 -5.77 -8.88
CA GLY A 438 -21.33 -5.39 -7.97
C GLY A 438 -22.07 -6.67 -7.68
N GLY A 439 -21.94 -7.13 -6.44
CA GLY A 439 -22.48 -8.38 -6.04
C GLY A 439 -22.73 -8.37 -4.56
N VAL A 440 -23.89 -8.90 -4.20
CA VAL A 440 -24.34 -8.92 -2.83
C VAL A 440 -23.68 -10.09 -2.13
N GLU A 441 -22.92 -9.77 -1.09
CA GLU A 441 -22.39 -10.73 -0.14
C GLU A 441 -23.46 -10.99 0.92
N PHE A 442 -24.05 -12.19 0.89
CA PHE A 442 -24.94 -12.69 1.93
C PHE A 442 -24.10 -13.50 2.94
N ASP A 443 -24.09 -13.03 4.19
CA ASP A 443 -23.48 -13.73 5.31
C ASP A 443 -24.56 -14.58 6.01
N ALA A 444 -24.48 -15.90 5.84
CA ALA A 444 -25.43 -16.83 6.45
C ALA A 444 -25.29 -16.92 7.99
N ASP A 445 -24.25 -16.31 8.57
CA ASP A 445 -23.93 -16.29 10.00
C ASP A 445 -24.33 -14.96 10.70
N ASP A 446 -25.30 -14.22 10.14
CA ASP A 446 -25.70 -12.89 10.64
C ASP A 446 -26.57 -12.90 11.93
N GLY A 447 -26.94 -14.09 12.41
CA GLY A 447 -27.76 -14.29 13.62
C GLY A 447 -29.27 -14.17 13.41
N ASN A 448 -29.76 -14.16 12.17
CA ASN A 448 -31.20 -14.30 11.85
C ASN A 448 -31.72 -15.74 12.00
N PRO A 449 -33.05 -15.97 12.00
CA PRO A 449 -33.63 -17.31 12.07
C PRO A 449 -33.26 -18.14 10.83
N GLY A 450 -32.40 -19.16 10.99
CA GLY A 450 -31.87 -19.97 9.88
C GLY A 450 -30.34 -20.02 9.78
N ASP A 451 -29.61 -19.59 10.82
CA ASP A 451 -28.15 -19.64 10.95
C ASP A 451 -27.53 -20.97 10.48
N ALA A 452 -26.53 -20.89 9.59
CA ALA A 452 -25.89 -22.01 8.90
C ALA A 452 -24.82 -22.75 9.73
N ASN A 453 -24.52 -22.27 10.94
CA ASN A 453 -23.53 -22.88 11.85
C ASN A 453 -24.19 -23.78 12.91
N ASP A 454 -25.15 -24.63 12.54
CA ASP A 454 -25.75 -25.60 13.46
C ASP A 454 -25.03 -26.97 13.50
N GLY A 455 -24.07 -27.19 12.60
CA GLY A 455 -23.27 -28.41 12.47
C GLY A 455 -23.99 -29.54 11.74
N GLU A 456 -25.13 -29.26 11.12
CA GLU A 456 -25.78 -30.07 10.09
C GLU A 456 -25.59 -29.39 8.71
N GLY A 457 -26.04 -30.03 7.62
CA GLY A 457 -25.94 -29.42 6.28
C GLY A 457 -27.23 -28.67 5.94
N ASP A 458 -27.12 -27.46 5.41
CA ASP A 458 -28.23 -26.56 5.17
C ASP A 458 -28.72 -26.56 3.71
N GLU A 459 -30.02 -26.30 3.51
CA GLU A 459 -30.61 -26.07 2.19
C GLU A 459 -30.81 -24.57 1.92
N PHE A 460 -29.96 -24.00 1.07
CA PHE A 460 -30.11 -22.64 0.56
C PHE A 460 -30.92 -22.65 -0.73
N VAL A 461 -31.99 -21.87 -0.81
CA VAL A 461 -32.74 -21.65 -2.07
C VAL A 461 -32.78 -20.17 -2.40
N ILE A 462 -32.21 -19.81 -3.55
CA ILE A 462 -32.26 -18.44 -4.09
C ILE A 462 -33.24 -18.42 -5.25
N THR A 463 -34.26 -17.58 -5.13
CA THR A 463 -35.29 -17.40 -6.16
C THR A 463 -35.32 -15.94 -6.59
N TYR A 464 -35.23 -15.68 -7.89
CA TYR A 464 -35.48 -14.34 -8.42
C TYR A 464 -36.99 -14.07 -8.46
N ASP A 465 -37.45 -13.00 -7.83
CA ASP A 465 -38.83 -12.50 -7.87
C ASP A 465 -38.95 -11.36 -8.91
N PRO A 466 -39.47 -11.65 -10.12
CA PRO A 466 -39.57 -10.65 -11.19
C PRO A 466 -40.61 -9.56 -10.90
N SER A 467 -41.44 -9.72 -9.85
CA SER A 467 -42.46 -8.72 -9.48
C SER A 467 -41.92 -7.61 -8.58
N THR A 468 -40.87 -7.90 -7.82
CA THR A 468 -40.19 -6.96 -6.93
C THR A 468 -38.78 -6.60 -7.40
N ASP A 469 -38.26 -7.31 -8.41
CA ASP A 469 -36.88 -7.20 -8.89
C ASP A 469 -35.87 -7.50 -7.77
N GLU A 470 -36.15 -8.55 -7.00
CA GLU A 470 -35.33 -8.98 -5.87
C GLU A 470 -34.97 -10.46 -5.98
N PHE A 471 -33.82 -10.86 -5.42
CA PHE A 471 -33.54 -12.23 -5.05
C PHE A 471 -34.06 -12.49 -3.64
N VAL A 472 -34.88 -13.53 -3.50
CA VAL A 472 -35.35 -14.05 -2.22
C VAL A 472 -34.46 -15.23 -1.84
N ILE A 473 -33.79 -15.12 -0.70
CA ILE A 473 -32.90 -16.15 -0.17
C ILE A 473 -33.63 -16.84 0.98
N THR A 474 -33.73 -18.16 0.92
CA THR A 474 -34.27 -18.97 2.02
C THR A 474 -33.24 -19.97 2.50
N ILE A 475 -33.23 -20.22 3.81
CA ILE A 475 -32.43 -21.28 4.44
C ILE A 475 -33.40 -22.27 5.09
N ASN A 476 -33.32 -23.54 4.72
CA ASN A 476 -34.21 -24.60 5.19
C ASN A 476 -35.71 -24.25 5.04
N GLY A 477 -36.05 -23.48 4.01
CA GLY A 477 -37.41 -23.04 3.69
C GLY A 477 -37.92 -21.82 4.48
N VAL A 478 -37.07 -21.15 5.26
CA VAL A 478 -37.37 -19.87 5.93
C VAL A 478 -36.69 -18.74 5.16
N GLU A 479 -37.43 -17.67 4.83
CA GLU A 479 -36.87 -16.47 4.20
C GLU A 479 -35.82 -15.85 5.14
N ALA A 480 -34.58 -15.86 4.67
CA ALA A 480 -33.43 -15.30 5.37
C ALA A 480 -33.18 -13.86 4.94
N ASP A 481 -33.30 -13.56 3.64
CA ASP A 481 -33.09 -12.20 3.13
C ASP A 481 -33.76 -11.93 1.77
N ARG A 482 -33.85 -10.64 1.43
CA ARG A 482 -34.26 -10.11 0.12
C ARG A 482 -33.26 -9.09 -0.39
N VAL A 483 -32.83 -9.27 -1.63
CA VAL A 483 -31.76 -8.48 -2.24
C VAL A 483 -32.22 -7.89 -3.56
N GLU A 484 -32.18 -6.55 -3.72
CA GLU A 484 -32.54 -5.88 -4.97
C GLU A 484 -31.57 -6.28 -6.11
N ALA A 485 -32.10 -6.69 -7.25
CA ALA A 485 -31.33 -7.18 -8.41
C ALA A 485 -30.78 -6.06 -9.32
N GLY A 486 -30.99 -4.80 -8.94
CA GLY A 486 -31.04 -3.63 -9.85
C GLY A 486 -29.72 -3.10 -10.44
N SER A 487 -28.55 -3.67 -10.19
CA SER A 487 -27.28 -3.25 -10.84
C SER A 487 -26.13 -4.26 -10.77
N GLU A 488 -26.40 -5.45 -10.26
CA GLU A 488 -25.37 -6.36 -9.74
C GLU A 488 -25.49 -7.73 -10.40
N ASN A 489 -24.40 -8.20 -11.02
CA ASN A 489 -24.38 -9.44 -11.81
C ASN A 489 -23.85 -10.63 -11.00
N SER A 490 -23.52 -10.45 -9.71
CA SER A 490 -23.09 -11.54 -8.86
C SER A 490 -23.76 -11.59 -7.49
N ILE A 491 -23.91 -12.79 -6.95
CA ILE A 491 -24.29 -13.00 -5.54
C ILE A 491 -23.22 -13.91 -4.94
N THR A 492 -22.66 -13.48 -3.81
CA THR A 492 -21.74 -14.30 -3.02
C THR A 492 -22.46 -14.78 -1.77
N ILE A 493 -22.49 -16.09 -1.53
CA ILE A 493 -22.98 -16.66 -0.26
C ILE A 493 -21.78 -17.21 0.50
N ASN A 494 -21.54 -16.67 1.69
CA ASN A 494 -20.61 -17.29 2.63
C ASN A 494 -21.38 -18.35 3.43
N GLY A 495 -21.15 -19.62 3.08
CA GLY A 495 -21.67 -20.77 3.82
C GLY A 495 -20.84 -21.12 5.06
N SER A 496 -21.30 -22.11 5.81
CA SER A 496 -20.57 -22.69 6.96
C SER A 496 -19.51 -23.69 6.46
N ASN A 497 -18.83 -24.42 7.37
CA ASN A 497 -17.87 -25.47 6.97
C ASN A 497 -18.54 -26.84 6.72
N ASP A 498 -19.88 -26.87 6.64
CA ASP A 498 -20.66 -28.10 6.62
C ASP A 498 -20.80 -28.67 5.19
N ARG A 499 -21.87 -29.42 4.91
CA ARG A 499 -22.16 -29.91 3.56
C ARG A 499 -23.52 -29.42 3.14
N ASP A 500 -23.51 -28.30 2.45
CA ASP A 500 -24.73 -27.59 2.13
C ASP A 500 -25.25 -27.99 0.76
N THR A 501 -26.54 -27.79 0.57
CA THR A 501 -27.20 -27.90 -0.73
C THR A 501 -27.73 -26.54 -1.12
N ILE A 502 -27.24 -26.02 -2.24
CA ILE A 502 -27.62 -24.72 -2.75
C ILE A 502 -28.44 -24.94 -4.02
N THR A 503 -29.66 -24.41 -4.08
CA THR A 503 -30.52 -24.47 -5.25
C THR A 503 -30.79 -23.07 -5.79
N LEU A 504 -30.33 -22.82 -7.01
CA LEU A 504 -30.59 -21.59 -7.76
C LEU A 504 -31.77 -21.80 -8.70
N ILE A 505 -32.80 -20.96 -8.58
CA ILE A 505 -33.94 -20.95 -9.48
C ILE A 505 -33.93 -19.62 -10.25
N ASP A 506 -33.40 -19.65 -11.47
CA ASP A 506 -33.42 -18.49 -12.34
C ASP A 506 -34.66 -18.49 -13.24
N THR A 507 -35.49 -17.46 -13.08
CA THR A 507 -36.72 -17.23 -13.84
C THR A 507 -36.66 -15.99 -14.73
N SER A 508 -35.52 -15.30 -14.86
CA SER A 508 -35.43 -14.09 -15.69
C SER A 508 -35.14 -14.40 -17.16
N ASN A 509 -35.52 -13.47 -18.05
CA ASN A 509 -35.26 -13.52 -19.48
C ASN A 509 -34.10 -12.59 -19.91
N SER A 510 -33.28 -12.08 -18.99
CA SER A 510 -32.19 -11.15 -19.31
C SER A 510 -31.02 -11.19 -18.32
N ASP A 511 -29.83 -11.08 -18.93
CA ASP A 511 -28.46 -10.91 -18.42
C ASP A 511 -27.72 -12.16 -17.86
N GLU A 512 -26.40 -12.19 -18.14
CA GLU A 512 -25.45 -13.17 -17.63
C GLU A 512 -25.29 -12.97 -16.12
N ARG A 513 -25.57 -13.99 -15.31
CA ARG A 513 -25.47 -13.92 -13.84
C ARG A 513 -24.42 -14.88 -13.31
N PHE A 514 -23.60 -14.40 -12.40
CA PHE A 514 -22.42 -15.07 -11.87
C PHE A 514 -22.56 -15.31 -10.36
N PHE A 515 -22.81 -16.54 -9.94
CA PHE A 515 -22.95 -16.89 -8.53
C PHE A 515 -21.61 -17.46 -8.02
N LEU A 516 -21.04 -16.83 -6.99
CA LEU A 516 -19.78 -17.26 -6.36
C LEU A 516 -20.10 -17.82 -4.97
N PHE A 517 -19.70 -19.05 -4.68
CA PHE A 517 -19.95 -19.65 -3.36
C PHE A 517 -18.67 -19.65 -2.51
N GLY A 518 -18.82 -19.19 -1.26
CA GLY A 518 -17.76 -18.98 -0.29
C GLY A 518 -17.27 -20.26 0.41
N ARG A 519 -16.23 -20.11 1.22
CA ARG A 519 -15.17 -21.11 1.48
C ARG A 519 -15.50 -22.18 2.52
N GLY A 520 -15.33 -23.44 2.14
CA GLY A 520 -15.11 -24.57 3.04
C GLY A 520 -16.31 -25.51 3.10
N GLY A 521 -16.20 -26.71 2.54
CA GLY A 521 -17.29 -27.68 2.59
C GLY A 521 -17.11 -28.81 1.58
N ARG A 522 -18.14 -29.61 1.39
CA ARG A 522 -18.29 -30.48 0.19
C ARG A 522 -19.72 -30.32 -0.26
N ASP A 523 -19.98 -29.21 -0.89
CA ASP A 523 -21.32 -28.70 -1.09
C ASP A 523 -21.90 -29.21 -2.39
N THR A 524 -23.22 -29.11 -2.53
CA THR A 524 -23.95 -29.48 -3.75
C THR A 524 -24.70 -28.28 -4.28
N ILE A 525 -24.35 -27.81 -5.47
CA ILE A 525 -24.98 -26.67 -6.14
C ILE A 525 -25.89 -27.20 -7.26
N ASN A 526 -27.19 -26.97 -7.15
CA ASN A 526 -28.18 -27.28 -8.18
C ASN A 526 -28.58 -25.98 -8.90
N VAL A 527 -28.39 -25.93 -10.21
CA VAL A 527 -28.85 -24.81 -11.04
C VAL A 527 -30.08 -25.25 -11.83
N ILE A 528 -31.20 -24.56 -11.62
CA ILE A 528 -32.47 -24.80 -12.31
C ILE A 528 -32.81 -23.57 -13.15
N GLN A 529 -32.67 -23.73 -14.46
CA GLN A 529 -32.98 -22.67 -15.42
C GLN A 529 -34.39 -22.88 -15.96
N THR A 530 -35.25 -21.87 -15.85
CA THR A 530 -36.65 -21.95 -16.32
C THR A 530 -36.97 -21.06 -17.52
N ALA A 531 -36.01 -20.23 -17.95
CA ALA A 531 -36.14 -19.30 -19.07
C ALA A 531 -35.25 -19.69 -20.27
N PRO A 532 -35.69 -19.47 -21.52
CA PRO A 532 -35.00 -19.97 -22.73
C PRO A 532 -33.65 -19.30 -23.05
N ASP A 533 -33.44 -18.07 -22.56
CA ASP A 533 -32.33 -17.18 -22.97
C ASP A 533 -31.41 -16.74 -21.81
N SER A 534 -31.51 -17.35 -20.63
CA SER A 534 -30.64 -17.00 -19.49
C SER A 534 -29.27 -17.71 -19.53
N SER A 535 -28.26 -17.07 -18.95
CA SER A 535 -26.89 -17.57 -18.81
C SER A 535 -26.51 -17.50 -17.33
N THR A 536 -26.28 -18.66 -16.72
CA THR A 536 -25.92 -18.76 -15.28
C THR A 536 -24.55 -19.41 -15.15
N THR A 537 -23.62 -18.70 -14.52
CA THR A 537 -22.32 -19.25 -14.12
C THR A 537 -22.32 -19.49 -12.62
N ALA A 538 -21.90 -20.67 -12.19
CA ALA A 538 -21.79 -21.04 -10.78
C ALA A 538 -20.36 -21.53 -10.52
N ASP A 539 -19.72 -20.99 -9.48
CA ASP A 539 -18.37 -21.37 -9.04
C ASP A 539 -18.43 -21.76 -7.56
N GLY A 540 -18.06 -23.01 -7.26
CA GLY A 540 -18.10 -23.60 -5.92
C GLY A 540 -16.89 -23.27 -5.06
N GLY A 541 -15.88 -22.55 -5.57
CA GLY A 541 -14.67 -22.27 -4.81
C GLY A 541 -13.58 -23.34 -4.93
N ALA A 542 -12.81 -23.56 -3.87
CA ALA A 542 -11.54 -24.31 -3.92
C ALA A 542 -11.64 -25.76 -3.37
N ASP A 543 -12.85 -26.24 -3.14
CA ASP A 543 -13.23 -27.47 -2.45
C ASP A 543 -13.72 -28.56 -3.42
N ASN A 544 -14.10 -29.72 -2.87
CA ASN A 544 -14.61 -30.86 -3.65
C ASN A 544 -16.13 -30.79 -3.83
N ASP A 545 -16.62 -29.69 -4.39
CA ASP A 545 -18.06 -29.43 -4.53
C ASP A 545 -18.65 -30.12 -5.75
N THR A 546 -19.95 -30.39 -5.67
CA THR A 546 -20.72 -31.07 -6.72
C THR A 546 -21.70 -30.10 -7.35
N ILE A 547 -21.56 -29.81 -8.64
CA ILE A 547 -22.49 -28.95 -9.38
C ILE A 547 -23.41 -29.82 -10.27
N ASN A 548 -24.71 -29.73 -10.05
CA ASN A 548 -25.75 -30.38 -10.84
C ASN A 548 -26.51 -29.34 -11.69
N LEU A 549 -26.63 -29.61 -12.99
CA LEU A 549 -27.42 -28.79 -13.92
C LEU A 549 -28.74 -29.51 -14.20
N GLY A 550 -29.85 -28.90 -13.78
CA GLY A 550 -31.20 -29.45 -13.93
C GLY A 550 -31.90 -28.94 -15.19
N ASP A 551 -32.35 -29.86 -16.04
CA ASP A 551 -33.32 -29.60 -17.12
C ASP A 551 -34.73 -29.45 -16.50
N PRO A 552 -35.62 -28.56 -16.99
CA PRO A 552 -36.94 -28.40 -16.41
C PRO A 552 -37.78 -29.68 -16.53
N GLN A 553 -38.58 -29.98 -15.50
CA GLN A 553 -39.43 -31.16 -15.41
C GLN A 553 -40.31 -31.37 -16.69
N PRO A 554 -40.57 -32.63 -17.09
CA PRO A 554 -41.23 -32.96 -18.35
C PRO A 554 -42.73 -32.63 -18.27
N GLY A 555 -43.14 -31.49 -18.82
CA GLY A 555 -44.52 -31.05 -18.60
C GLY A 555 -45.14 -29.92 -19.41
N SER A 556 -44.51 -29.30 -20.41
CA SER A 556 -45.21 -28.60 -21.52
C SER A 556 -44.23 -27.78 -22.38
N GLY A 557 -44.11 -28.10 -23.67
CA GLY A 557 -43.41 -27.27 -24.66
C GLY A 557 -42.16 -27.94 -25.24
N SER A 558 -41.94 -27.76 -26.53
CA SER A 558 -40.94 -28.44 -27.36
C SER A 558 -39.48 -28.19 -26.93
N LEU A 559 -38.71 -29.27 -26.76
CA LEU A 559 -37.29 -29.35 -26.35
C LEU A 559 -36.24 -28.82 -27.37
N ASN A 560 -36.60 -27.88 -28.26
CA ASN A 560 -35.73 -27.50 -29.39
C ASN A 560 -35.25 -26.04 -29.40
N ASP A 561 -35.43 -25.26 -28.33
CA ASP A 561 -35.07 -23.82 -28.31
C ASP A 561 -34.47 -23.31 -26.98
N LEU A 562 -33.74 -24.14 -26.23
CA LEU A 562 -32.95 -23.67 -25.07
C LEU A 562 -31.49 -23.46 -25.49
N GLN A 563 -31.02 -22.19 -25.52
CA GLN A 563 -29.64 -21.80 -25.85
C GLN A 563 -28.89 -21.20 -24.65
N GLY A 564 -29.07 -21.76 -23.44
CA GLY A 564 -28.26 -21.39 -22.27
C GLY A 564 -26.86 -22.02 -22.31
N THR A 565 -25.85 -21.26 -21.89
CA THR A 565 -24.47 -21.75 -21.64
C THR A 565 -24.20 -21.75 -20.14
N VAL A 566 -23.63 -22.84 -19.61
CA VAL A 566 -23.17 -22.93 -18.21
C VAL A 566 -21.66 -23.21 -18.19
N THR A 567 -20.90 -22.34 -17.52
CA THR A 567 -19.44 -22.45 -17.37
C THR A 567 -19.10 -22.86 -15.94
N VAL A 568 -18.12 -23.76 -15.75
CA VAL A 568 -17.62 -24.22 -14.44
C VAL A 568 -16.12 -24.00 -14.37
N ASN A 569 -15.64 -23.23 -13.39
CA ASN A 569 -14.22 -23.02 -13.13
C ASN A 569 -13.79 -23.84 -11.91
N GLY A 570 -13.16 -25.00 -12.13
CA GLY A 570 -12.60 -25.79 -11.03
C GLY A 570 -11.19 -25.31 -10.66
N GLY A 571 -10.97 -24.94 -9.41
CA GLY A 571 -9.65 -24.71 -8.83
C GLY A 571 -8.73 -25.93 -8.92
N SER A 572 -7.42 -25.67 -8.86
CA SER A 572 -6.29 -26.52 -9.28
C SER A 572 -6.06 -27.91 -8.65
N ASN A 573 -7.07 -28.67 -8.19
CA ASN A 573 -6.93 -30.09 -7.82
C ASN A 573 -8.30 -30.80 -7.70
N GLY A 574 -8.89 -31.28 -8.80
CA GLY A 574 -10.08 -32.13 -8.68
C GLY A 574 -10.65 -32.61 -10.01
N THR A 575 -10.72 -33.92 -10.20
CA THR A 575 -11.30 -34.57 -11.38
C THR A 575 -12.82 -34.37 -11.44
N GLY A 576 -13.29 -33.40 -12.23
CA GLY A 576 -14.71 -33.26 -12.54
C GLY A 576 -15.24 -34.48 -13.31
N THR A 577 -16.12 -35.25 -12.71
CA THR A 577 -16.81 -36.36 -13.39
C THR A 577 -18.01 -35.80 -14.16
N ARG A 578 -17.86 -35.56 -15.46
CA ARG A 578 -19.00 -35.21 -16.33
C ARG A 578 -19.90 -36.43 -16.52
N GLN A 579 -21.04 -36.50 -15.82
CA GLN A 579 -22.16 -37.34 -16.24
C GLN A 579 -23.18 -36.50 -17.03
N LEU A 580 -22.90 -36.29 -18.31
CA LEU A 580 -23.95 -35.98 -19.29
C LEU A 580 -24.75 -37.27 -19.53
N ARG A 581 -25.92 -37.41 -18.90
CA ARG A 581 -26.91 -38.39 -19.36
C ARG A 581 -27.64 -37.81 -20.57
N THR A 582 -27.06 -37.97 -21.76
CA THR A 582 -27.81 -37.76 -23.00
C THR A 582 -28.65 -39.00 -23.29
N GLY A 583 -29.97 -38.82 -23.38
CA GLY A 583 -30.83 -39.74 -24.12
C GLY A 583 -30.43 -39.68 -25.60
N GLU A 584 -29.99 -40.83 -26.12
CA GLU A 584 -29.77 -41.20 -27.53
C GLU A 584 -29.39 -40.11 -28.56
N GLY A 585 -28.15 -40.15 -29.07
CA GLY A 585 -27.83 -39.52 -30.38
C GLY A 585 -26.35 -39.18 -30.65
N SER A 586 -25.57 -40.17 -31.09
CA SER A 586 -24.29 -40.11 -31.84
C SER A 586 -23.21 -39.08 -31.47
N VAL A 587 -22.10 -39.58 -30.89
CA VAL A 587 -20.79 -38.92 -30.81
C VAL A 587 -20.05 -39.08 -32.14
N SER A 588 -19.56 -37.99 -32.73
CA SER A 588 -18.51 -38.03 -33.78
C SER A 588 -17.17 -37.64 -33.15
N PRO A 589 -16.10 -38.46 -33.27
CA PRO A 589 -14.81 -38.17 -32.65
C PRO A 589 -13.86 -37.49 -33.64
N SER A 590 -13.39 -36.29 -33.30
CA SER A 590 -12.07 -35.80 -33.73
C SER A 590 -11.60 -34.63 -32.85
N ASP A 591 -10.87 -35.00 -31.79
CA ASP A 591 -9.63 -34.40 -31.21
C ASP A 591 -9.31 -32.90 -31.33
N PRO A 592 -8.59 -32.31 -30.35
CA PRO A 592 -8.51 -32.60 -28.91
C PRO A 592 -8.98 -31.43 -28.01
#